data_AF-F2PH82-F1
#
_entry.id   AF-F2PH82-F1
#
_cell.length_a   1.000
_cell.length_b   1.000
_cell.length_c   1.000
_cell.angle_alpha   90.00
_cell.angle_beta   90.00
_cell.angle_gamma   90.00
#
_symmetry.space_group_name_H-M   'P 1'
#
loop_
_entity.id
_entity.type
_entity.pdbx_description
1 polymer ?
#
loop_
_entity_poly.entity_id
_entity_poly.type
_entity_poly.pdbx_seq_one_letter_code
_entity_poly.pdbx_strand_id
1 'polypeptide(L)'
;MGYHAWKGDIHLDLWLCHLKYGPAVRYCPNYVSFNTNIYGMGSNAWKHRQFELLSPRAQNLVTLHDKKIHAQRRRLIGRSFTDTYIKTFEDKILDHINSFCEGINLLPQQQHSGRWKSAIKISDWCSYLIFDINTDFIFGSSSSLLKSNKYRYVLQDIKEASTRNAVLAYLPSLAIGGLHRRLFPEAVKGTRSFWNFIKSAITNHSKSDKFIL
;
A
#
# COMPACT_ATOMS: atom_id res chain seq x y z
N MET A 1 20.18 0.30 9.27
CA MET A 1 18.89 0.02 8.59
C MET A 1 18.35 1.20 7.81
N GLY A 2 18.20 2.39 8.42
CA GLY A 2 17.53 3.52 7.76
C GLY A 2 18.08 3.86 6.36
N TYR A 3 19.40 3.78 6.17
CA TYR A 3 20.05 3.93 4.87
C TYR A 3 19.58 2.88 3.83
N HIS A 4 19.65 1.59 4.17
CA HIS A 4 19.19 0.50 3.29
C HIS A 4 17.68 0.53 3.03
N ALA A 5 16.90 1.02 4.00
CA ALA A 5 15.47 1.23 3.82
C ALA A 5 15.16 2.37 2.84
N TRP A 6 15.97 3.44 2.86
CA TRP A 6 15.88 4.52 1.86
C TRP A 6 16.27 3.98 0.48
N LYS A 7 17.41 3.28 0.38
CA LYS A 7 17.90 2.72 -0.89
C LYS A 7 16.98 1.61 -1.45
N GLY A 8 16.20 0.95 -0.60
CA GLY A 8 15.28 -0.13 -0.97
C GLY A 8 15.93 -1.52 -1.00
N ASP A 9 17.14 -1.68 -0.47
CA ASP A 9 17.93 -2.93 -0.52
C ASP A 9 18.05 -3.63 0.85
N ILE A 10 17.25 -3.23 1.85
CA ILE A 10 17.26 -3.81 3.20
C ILE A 10 17.09 -5.34 3.22
N HIS A 11 16.29 -5.88 2.31
CA HIS A 11 16.04 -7.32 2.21
C HIS A 11 17.29 -8.08 1.72
N LEU A 12 18.09 -7.48 0.83
CA LEU A 12 19.35 -8.06 0.36
C LEU A 12 20.40 -8.04 1.46
N ASP A 13 20.52 -6.91 2.15
CA ASP A 13 21.50 -6.76 3.22
C ASP A 13 21.18 -7.69 4.41
N LEU A 14 19.91 -7.80 4.80
CA LEU A 14 19.47 -8.77 5.80
C LEU A 14 19.73 -10.23 5.37
N TRP A 15 19.49 -10.56 4.10
CA TRP A 15 19.76 -11.88 3.57
C TRP A 15 21.25 -12.23 3.66
N LEU A 16 22.14 -11.33 3.23
CA LEU A 16 23.59 -11.49 3.35
C LEU A 16 24.02 -11.63 4.82
N CYS A 17 23.42 -10.85 5.73
CA CYS A 17 23.68 -10.99 7.16
C CYS A 17 23.28 -12.37 7.68
N HIS A 18 22.11 -12.89 7.28
CA HIS A 18 21.66 -14.22 7.70
C HIS A 18 22.52 -15.35 7.13
N LEU A 19 23.06 -15.19 5.92
CA LEU A 19 24.03 -16.15 5.36
C LEU A 19 25.33 -16.18 6.17
N LYS A 20 25.79 -15.03 6.65
CA LYS A 20 27.07 -14.91 7.37
C LYS A 20 26.97 -15.26 8.86
N TYR A 21 25.91 -14.81 9.53
CA TYR A 21 25.77 -14.87 10.99
C TYR A 21 24.72 -15.88 11.47
N GLY A 22 24.00 -16.51 10.55
CA GLY A 22 23.04 -17.56 10.85
C GLY A 22 21.61 -17.06 11.12
N PRO A 23 20.80 -17.85 11.83
CA PRO A 23 19.34 -17.68 11.86
C PRO A 23 18.84 -16.47 12.66
N ALA A 24 19.65 -15.95 13.58
CA ALA A 24 19.33 -14.78 14.40
C ALA A 24 20.43 -13.72 14.27
N VAL A 25 20.07 -12.54 13.77
CA VAL A 25 21.01 -11.44 13.51
C VAL A 25 20.58 -10.20 14.28
N ARG A 26 21.43 -9.72 15.19
CA ARG A 26 21.24 -8.39 15.79
C ARG A 26 21.70 -7.32 14.81
N TYR A 27 20.75 -6.80 14.04
CA TYR A 27 21.03 -5.85 12.98
C TYR A 27 21.14 -4.39 13.50
N CYS A 28 20.47 -4.06 14.60
CA CYS A 28 20.63 -2.79 15.34
C CYS A 28 20.57 -3.06 16.86
N PRO A 29 20.97 -2.12 17.74
CA PRO A 29 20.94 -2.34 19.19
C PRO A 29 19.60 -2.88 19.71
N ASN A 30 18.49 -2.33 19.19
CA ASN A 30 17.12 -2.71 19.56
C ASN A 30 16.38 -3.50 18.45
N TYR A 31 17.10 -4.13 17.52
CA TYR A 31 16.50 -4.89 16.43
C TYR A 31 17.24 -6.21 16.18
N VAL A 32 16.52 -7.31 16.34
CA VAL A 32 17.00 -8.66 16.02
C VAL A 32 16.11 -9.21 14.91
N SER A 33 16.74 -9.59 13.80
CA SER A 33 16.11 -10.28 12.69
C SER A 33 16.21 -11.79 12.91
N PHE A 34 15.12 -12.49 12.66
CA PHE A 34 15.07 -13.95 12.67
C PHE A 34 14.62 -14.43 11.29
N ASN A 35 15.31 -15.41 10.72
CA ASN A 35 14.85 -16.09 9.49
C ASN A 35 13.97 -17.32 9.78
N THR A 36 13.65 -17.55 11.06
CA THR A 36 12.75 -18.60 11.54
C THR A 36 11.41 -18.01 12.00
N ASN A 37 10.38 -18.85 12.11
CA ASN A 37 9.05 -18.39 12.50
C ASN A 37 8.98 -18.03 14.00
N ILE A 38 8.73 -16.74 14.29
CA ILE A 38 8.55 -16.22 15.66
C ILE A 38 7.08 -15.99 16.06
N TYR A 39 6.14 -16.21 15.14
CA TYR A 39 4.71 -15.90 15.34
C TYR A 39 3.86 -17.13 15.70
N GLY A 40 4.45 -18.10 16.39
CA GLY A 40 3.76 -19.34 16.82
C GLY A 40 2.65 -19.13 17.85
N MET A 41 1.84 -20.18 18.05
CA MET A 41 0.86 -20.25 19.13
C MET A 41 1.56 -20.09 20.49
N GLY A 42 1.07 -19.19 21.34
CA GLY A 42 1.73 -18.86 22.61
C GLY A 42 2.95 -17.92 22.49
N SER A 43 3.26 -17.40 21.29
CA SER A 43 4.37 -16.45 21.13
C SER A 43 4.14 -15.16 21.93
N ASN A 44 5.21 -14.73 22.61
CA ASN A 44 5.27 -13.44 23.30
C ASN A 44 5.72 -12.31 22.36
N ALA A 45 5.40 -12.43 21.06
CA ALA A 45 5.68 -11.41 20.06
C ALA A 45 4.54 -10.38 19.99
N TRP A 46 4.91 -9.12 19.84
CA TRP A 46 3.99 -7.98 19.77
C TRP A 46 4.53 -7.02 18.72
N LYS A 47 3.64 -6.32 18.02
CA LYS A 47 4.05 -5.20 17.16
C LYS A 47 4.68 -4.14 18.04
N HIS A 48 5.82 -3.60 17.65
CA HIS A 48 6.48 -2.55 18.44
C HIS A 48 5.67 -1.24 18.39
N ARG A 49 5.66 -0.44 19.47
CA ARG A 49 4.88 0.81 19.55
C ARG A 49 5.25 1.82 18.45
N GLN A 50 6.47 1.74 17.93
CA GLN A 50 6.93 2.59 16.82
C GLN A 50 6.05 2.49 15.56
N PHE A 51 5.34 1.37 15.34
CA PHE A 51 4.40 1.25 14.22
C PHE A 51 3.25 2.26 14.30
N GLU A 52 2.88 2.72 15.49
CA GLU A 52 1.83 3.73 15.68
C GLU A 52 2.23 5.08 15.05
N LEU A 53 3.53 5.39 15.01
CA LEU A 53 4.05 6.61 14.40
C LEU A 53 3.85 6.66 12.88
N LEU A 54 3.62 5.51 12.23
CA LEU A 54 3.39 5.43 10.79
C LEU A 54 1.98 5.85 10.40
N SER A 55 1.06 6.03 11.34
CA SER A 55 -0.32 6.44 11.07
C SER A 55 -0.83 7.44 12.11
N PRO A 56 -0.24 8.66 12.17
CA PRO A 56 -0.50 9.63 13.22
C PRO A 56 -1.92 10.21 13.19
N ARG A 57 -2.64 10.09 12.06
CA ARG A 57 -4.01 10.60 11.92
C ARG A 57 -5.08 9.61 12.34
N ALA A 58 -4.86 8.33 12.06
CA ALA A 58 -5.81 7.26 12.35
C ALA A 58 -5.06 5.92 12.36
N GLN A 59 -5.06 5.24 13.49
CA GLN A 59 -4.47 3.90 13.57
C GLN A 59 -5.23 2.93 12.66
N ASN A 60 -4.52 2.16 11.84
CA ASN A 60 -5.09 1.09 11.03
C ASN A 60 -4.65 -0.28 11.56
N LEU A 61 -5.17 -1.37 10.97
CA LEU A 61 -4.82 -2.73 11.39
C LEU A 61 -3.32 -3.03 11.36
N VAL A 62 -2.59 -2.43 10.42
CA VAL A 62 -1.14 -2.64 10.31
C VAL A 62 -0.42 -2.00 11.50
N THR A 63 -0.81 -0.78 11.89
CA THR A 63 -0.11 0.01 12.90
C THR A 63 -0.53 -0.22 14.35
N LEU A 64 -1.67 -0.87 14.60
CA LEU A 64 -2.18 -1.09 15.96
C LEU A 64 -1.28 -2.01 16.78
N HIS A 65 -0.84 -1.53 17.95
CA HIS A 65 -0.08 -2.30 18.94
C HIS A 65 -0.98 -3.17 19.83
N ASP A 66 -2.09 -2.62 20.33
CA ASP A 66 -2.99 -3.31 21.25
C ASP A 66 -3.72 -4.48 20.57
N LYS A 67 -3.48 -5.71 21.08
CA LYS A 67 -4.05 -6.95 20.54
C LYS A 67 -5.58 -6.99 20.65
N LYS A 68 -6.18 -6.47 21.72
CA LYS A 68 -7.64 -6.46 21.92
C LYS A 68 -8.30 -5.52 20.92
N ILE A 69 -7.79 -4.29 20.80
CA ILE A 69 -8.31 -3.30 19.84
C ILE A 69 -8.10 -3.80 18.40
N HIS A 70 -6.93 -4.37 18.12
CA HIS A 70 -6.63 -4.98 16.82
C HIS A 70 -7.62 -6.11 16.49
N ALA A 71 -7.90 -7.02 17.42
CA ALA A 71 -8.84 -8.11 17.22
C ALA A 71 -10.27 -7.61 16.94
N GLN A 72 -10.74 -6.61 17.69
CA GLN A 72 -12.05 -6.00 17.48
C GLN A 72 -12.16 -5.35 16.09
N ARG A 73 -11.19 -4.52 15.71
CA ARG A 73 -11.19 -3.87 14.38
C ARG A 73 -11.02 -4.88 13.25
N ARG A 74 -10.18 -5.91 13.42
CA ARG A 74 -10.00 -6.98 12.43
C ARG A 74 -11.30 -7.75 12.22
N ARG A 75 -12.03 -8.04 13.29
CA ARG A 75 -13.34 -8.72 13.20
C ARG A 75 -14.36 -7.88 12.43
N LEU A 76 -14.38 -6.56 12.65
CA LEU A 76 -15.27 -5.66 11.92
C LEU A 76 -14.94 -5.63 10.43
N ILE A 77 -13.68 -5.36 10.09
CA ILE A 77 -13.20 -5.28 8.69
C ILE A 77 -13.34 -6.64 7.99
N GLY A 78 -13.10 -7.74 8.71
CA GLY A 78 -13.15 -9.10 8.17
C GLY A 78 -14.51 -9.50 7.60
N ARG A 79 -15.62 -8.85 7.99
CA ARG A 79 -16.95 -9.09 7.42
C ARG A 79 -16.99 -8.81 5.92
N SER A 80 -16.29 -7.75 5.48
CA SER A 80 -16.15 -7.39 4.06
C SER A 80 -15.25 -8.36 3.29
N PHE A 81 -14.50 -9.25 3.96
CA PHE A 81 -13.62 -10.23 3.33
C PHE A 81 -14.10 -11.67 3.51
N THR A 82 -15.41 -11.85 3.76
CA THR A 82 -16.03 -13.18 3.77
C THR A 82 -16.23 -13.68 2.33
N ASP A 83 -16.21 -14.99 2.12
CA ASP A 83 -16.45 -15.60 0.79
C ASP A 83 -17.77 -15.10 0.17
N THR A 84 -18.81 -15.01 0.98
CA THR A 84 -20.12 -14.47 0.56
C THR A 84 -20.01 -13.03 0.05
N TYR A 85 -19.31 -12.14 0.77
CA TYR A 85 -19.16 -10.75 0.35
C TYR A 85 -18.26 -10.61 -0.88
N ILE A 86 -17.16 -11.37 -0.93
CA ILE A 86 -16.24 -11.38 -2.08
C ILE A 86 -17.00 -11.76 -3.36
N LYS A 87 -17.87 -12.79 -3.29
CA LYS A 87 -18.72 -13.21 -4.42
C LYS A 87 -19.65 -12.10 -4.90
N THR A 88 -20.22 -11.31 -4.00
CA THR A 88 -21.06 -10.16 -4.42
C THR A 88 -20.28 -9.06 -5.14
N PHE A 89 -18.95 -9.06 -5.05
CA PHE A 89 -18.07 -8.10 -5.70
C PHE A 89 -17.40 -8.66 -6.97
N GLU A 90 -17.67 -9.92 -7.33
CA GLU A 90 -17.05 -10.61 -8.48
C GLU A 90 -17.30 -9.88 -9.80
N ASP A 91 -18.55 -9.51 -10.07
CA ASP A 91 -18.94 -8.79 -11.30
C ASP A 91 -18.14 -7.48 -11.46
N LYS A 92 -17.98 -6.71 -10.38
CA LYS A 92 -17.18 -5.49 -10.39
C LYS A 92 -15.71 -5.75 -10.69
N ILE A 93 -15.14 -6.83 -10.13
CA ILE A 93 -13.75 -7.22 -10.45
C ILE A 93 -13.63 -7.55 -11.94
N LEU A 94 -14.58 -8.29 -12.49
CA LEU A 94 -14.61 -8.64 -13.92
C LEU A 94 -14.70 -7.38 -14.80
N ASP A 95 -15.50 -6.40 -14.43
CA ASP A 95 -15.59 -5.12 -15.15
C ASP A 95 -14.25 -4.36 -15.19
N HIS A 96 -13.52 -4.35 -14.07
CA HIS A 96 -12.18 -3.75 -14.00
C HIS A 96 -11.16 -4.54 -14.85
N ILE A 97 -11.23 -5.88 -14.84
CA ILE A 97 -10.37 -6.73 -15.67
C ILE A 97 -10.66 -6.51 -17.15
N ASN A 98 -11.92 -6.46 -17.55
CA ASN A 98 -12.33 -6.17 -18.93
C ASN A 98 -11.81 -4.79 -19.36
N SER A 99 -11.99 -3.77 -18.52
CA SER A 99 -11.45 -2.42 -18.77
C SER A 99 -9.93 -2.40 -18.91
N PHE A 100 -9.22 -3.25 -18.15
CA PHE A 100 -7.77 -3.40 -18.27
C PHE A 100 -7.37 -4.04 -19.61
N CYS A 101 -8.03 -5.12 -20.01
CA CYS A 101 -7.81 -5.79 -21.29
C CYS A 101 -8.11 -4.85 -22.48
N GLU A 102 -9.23 -4.14 -22.43
CA GLU A 102 -9.60 -3.13 -23.42
C GLU A 102 -8.58 -1.99 -23.49
N GLY A 103 -8.19 -1.42 -22.35
CA GLY A 103 -7.23 -0.34 -22.28
C GLY A 103 -5.87 -0.71 -22.86
N ILE A 104 -5.38 -1.93 -22.60
CA ILE A 104 -4.16 -2.46 -23.21
C ILE A 104 -4.34 -2.65 -24.73
N ASN A 105 -5.51 -3.12 -25.16
CA ASN A 105 -5.77 -3.37 -26.57
C ASN A 105 -5.83 -2.09 -27.41
N LEU A 106 -6.33 -1.00 -26.84
CA LEU A 106 -6.47 0.33 -27.48
C LEU A 106 -5.16 1.14 -27.54
N LEU A 107 -4.07 0.66 -26.93
CA LEU A 107 -2.80 1.38 -26.98
C LEU A 107 -2.30 1.55 -28.42
N PRO A 108 -1.73 2.73 -28.77
CA PRO A 108 -1.26 3.00 -30.12
C PRO A 108 -0.31 1.92 -30.63
N GLN A 109 -0.63 1.37 -31.80
CA GLN A 109 0.24 0.43 -32.48
C GLN A 109 1.39 1.20 -33.12
N GLN A 110 2.57 1.19 -32.49
CA GLN A 110 3.77 1.43 -33.28
C GLN A 110 4.02 0.15 -34.08
N GLN A 111 3.82 0.22 -35.39
CA GLN A 111 4.15 -0.87 -36.29
C GLN A 111 5.67 -1.05 -36.31
N HIS A 112 6.18 -1.88 -35.39
CA HIS A 112 7.40 -2.60 -35.69
C HIS A 112 7.05 -3.69 -36.72
N SER A 113 8.01 -4.01 -37.59
CA SER A 113 7.89 -4.89 -38.76
C SER A 113 7.61 -6.37 -38.43
N GLY A 114 6.68 -6.65 -37.51
CA GLY A 114 6.31 -7.98 -37.06
C GLY A 114 4.95 -8.00 -36.32
N ARG A 115 4.49 -9.22 -35.96
CA ARG A 115 3.17 -9.50 -35.34
C ARG A 115 2.97 -8.94 -33.91
N TRP A 116 3.90 -8.17 -33.36
CA TRP A 116 3.90 -7.76 -31.95
C TRP A 116 3.57 -6.26 -31.78
N LYS A 117 2.80 -5.93 -30.73
CA LYS A 117 2.49 -4.55 -30.34
C LYS A 117 3.70 -3.87 -29.65
N SER A 118 3.62 -2.55 -29.48
CA SER A 118 4.61 -1.77 -28.72
C SER A 118 4.78 -2.31 -27.29
N ALA A 119 5.99 -2.22 -26.75
CA ALA A 119 6.29 -2.64 -25.40
C ALA A 119 5.53 -1.79 -24.38
N ILE A 120 4.90 -2.45 -23.41
CA ILE A 120 4.16 -1.79 -22.34
C ILE A 120 4.78 -2.10 -20.99
N LYS A 121 4.79 -1.11 -20.10
CA LYS A 121 5.18 -1.31 -18.70
C LYS A 121 4.01 -1.89 -17.92
N ILE A 122 3.89 -3.22 -17.95
CA ILE A 122 2.77 -3.94 -17.34
C ILE A 122 2.62 -3.67 -15.84
N SER A 123 3.72 -3.36 -15.14
CA SER A 123 3.69 -3.00 -13.72
C SER A 123 2.80 -1.79 -13.43
N ASP A 124 2.78 -0.80 -14.33
CA ASP A 124 1.99 0.41 -14.15
C ASP A 124 0.51 0.12 -14.39
N TRP A 125 0.20 -0.68 -15.42
CA TRP A 125 -1.14 -1.16 -15.72
C TRP A 125 -1.72 -2.03 -14.60
N CYS A 126 -0.96 -2.97 -14.06
CA CYS A 126 -1.36 -3.75 -12.89
C CYS A 126 -1.60 -2.86 -11.67
N SER A 127 -0.78 -1.82 -11.49
CA SER A 127 -0.99 -0.86 -10.40
C SER A 127 -2.28 -0.06 -10.57
N TYR A 128 -2.64 0.33 -11.81
CA TYR A 128 -3.93 0.98 -12.09
C TYR A 128 -5.11 0.04 -11.80
N LEU A 129 -5.05 -1.21 -12.26
CA LEU A 129 -6.08 -2.22 -12.04
C LEU A 129 -6.32 -2.47 -10.55
N ILE A 130 -5.24 -2.75 -9.80
CA ILE A 130 -5.32 -3.01 -8.35
C ILE A 130 -5.87 -1.79 -7.62
N PHE A 131 -5.49 -0.58 -8.03
CA PHE A 131 -5.99 0.64 -7.40
C PHE A 131 -7.48 0.84 -7.68
N ASP A 132 -7.92 0.71 -8.93
CA ASP A 132 -9.34 0.85 -9.29
C ASP A 132 -10.21 -0.16 -8.53
N ILE A 133 -9.83 -1.44 -8.53
CA ILE A 133 -10.52 -2.51 -7.77
C ILE A 133 -10.60 -2.14 -6.28
N ASN A 134 -9.49 -1.74 -5.66
CA ASN A 134 -9.49 -1.40 -4.23
C ASN A 134 -10.33 -0.15 -3.94
N THR A 135 -10.30 0.87 -4.79
CA THR A 135 -11.10 2.08 -4.56
C THR A 135 -12.59 1.83 -4.71
N ASP A 136 -13.00 1.00 -5.66
CA ASP A 136 -14.40 0.59 -5.81
C ASP A 136 -14.82 -0.32 -4.65
N PHE A 137 -13.96 -1.24 -4.22
CA PHE A 137 -14.23 -2.11 -3.08
C PHE A 137 -14.39 -1.35 -1.76
N ILE A 138 -13.55 -0.34 -1.51
CA ILE A 138 -13.53 0.39 -0.24
C ILE A 138 -14.54 1.53 -0.22
N PHE A 139 -14.67 2.26 -1.34
CA PHE A 139 -15.43 3.51 -1.39
C PHE A 139 -16.63 3.45 -2.34
N GLY A 140 -16.91 2.32 -3.00
CA GLY A 140 -17.96 2.21 -4.01
C GLY A 140 -17.82 3.22 -5.16
N SER A 141 -16.61 3.74 -5.39
CA SER A 141 -16.34 4.80 -6.35
C SER A 141 -15.25 4.37 -7.33
N SER A 142 -15.56 4.43 -8.63
CA SER A 142 -14.57 4.15 -9.67
C SER A 142 -13.66 5.36 -9.86
N SER A 143 -12.39 5.20 -9.48
CA SER A 143 -11.34 6.20 -9.72
C SER A 143 -10.88 6.22 -11.18
N SER A 144 -11.21 5.16 -11.94
CA SER A 144 -10.99 5.02 -13.37
C SER A 144 -9.56 5.34 -13.83
N LEU A 145 -8.53 4.90 -13.07
CA LEU A 145 -7.12 5.05 -13.46
C LEU A 145 -6.79 4.29 -14.75
N LEU A 146 -7.50 3.20 -15.03
CA LEU A 146 -7.38 2.47 -16.31
C LEU A 146 -7.82 3.32 -17.51
N LYS A 147 -8.91 4.08 -17.35
CA LYS A 147 -9.53 4.87 -18.44
C LYS A 147 -9.04 6.32 -18.49
N SER A 148 -8.55 6.86 -17.38
CA SER A 148 -8.18 8.28 -17.25
C SER A 148 -6.82 8.45 -16.57
N ASN A 149 -6.06 9.43 -17.04
CA ASN A 149 -4.80 9.83 -16.40
C ASN A 149 -5.04 10.71 -15.15
N LYS A 150 -6.28 11.16 -14.89
CA LYS A 150 -6.60 12.17 -13.87
C LYS A 150 -6.04 11.85 -12.49
N TYR A 151 -6.10 10.59 -12.05
CA TYR A 151 -5.69 10.17 -10.70
C TYR A 151 -4.44 9.29 -10.68
N ARG A 152 -3.72 9.12 -11.80
CA ARG A 152 -2.53 8.25 -11.84
C ARG A 152 -1.38 8.76 -10.97
N TYR A 153 -1.33 10.07 -10.68
CA TYR A 153 -0.37 10.66 -9.74
C TYR A 153 -0.47 10.06 -8.32
N VAL A 154 -1.65 9.55 -7.93
CA VAL A 154 -1.88 8.98 -6.60
C VAL A 154 -0.97 7.78 -6.34
N LEU A 155 -0.64 7.00 -7.36
CA LEU A 155 0.29 5.89 -7.21
C LEU A 155 1.71 6.36 -6.85
N GLN A 156 2.16 7.48 -7.43
CA GLN A 156 3.43 8.07 -7.06
C GLN A 156 3.39 8.62 -5.63
N ASP A 157 2.28 9.28 -5.25
CA ASP A 157 2.08 9.79 -3.89
C ASP A 157 2.17 8.66 -2.84
N ILE A 158 1.59 7.49 -3.13
CA ILE A 158 1.65 6.30 -2.28
C ILE A 158 3.08 5.75 -2.19
N LYS A 159 3.80 5.70 -3.33
CA LYS A 159 5.19 5.23 -3.38
C LYS A 159 6.12 6.11 -2.54
N GLU A 160 6.00 7.42 -2.66
CA GLU A 160 6.79 8.39 -1.88
C GLU A 160 6.45 8.28 -0.38
N ALA A 161 5.17 8.19 -0.04
CA ALA A 161 4.74 8.00 1.35
C ALA A 161 5.26 6.69 1.94
N SER A 162 5.25 5.61 1.16
CA SER A 162 5.76 4.30 1.55
C SER A 162 7.27 4.32 1.79
N THR A 163 8.03 4.99 0.92
CA THR A 163 9.48 5.15 1.08
C THR A 163 9.81 5.91 2.38
N ARG A 164 9.14 7.04 2.62
CA ARG A 164 9.30 7.79 3.87
C ARG A 164 8.94 6.94 5.09
N ASN A 165 7.83 6.21 5.03
CA ASN A 165 7.37 5.37 6.14
C ASN A 165 8.34 4.22 6.42
N ALA A 166 8.92 3.59 5.39
CA ALA A 166 9.95 2.57 5.53
C ALA A 166 11.18 3.13 6.26
N VAL A 167 11.65 4.32 5.89
CA VAL A 167 12.78 4.98 6.58
C VAL A 167 12.43 5.28 8.05
N LEU A 168 11.25 5.85 8.31
CA LEU A 168 10.80 6.18 9.68
C LEU A 168 10.56 4.94 10.56
N ALA A 169 10.22 3.80 9.95
CA ALA A 169 10.09 2.52 10.66
C ALA A 169 11.43 2.02 11.22
N TYR A 170 12.56 2.47 10.67
CA TYR A 170 13.89 2.05 11.12
C TYR A 170 14.75 3.17 11.71
N LEU A 171 14.41 4.43 11.43
CA LEU A 171 15.09 5.61 11.95
C LEU A 171 14.06 6.65 12.42
N PRO A 172 13.35 6.38 13.53
CA PRO A 172 12.27 7.25 14.02
C PRO A 172 12.79 8.60 14.53
N SER A 173 14.09 8.69 14.85
CA SER A 173 14.75 9.95 15.24
C SER A 173 14.65 11.02 14.16
N LEU A 174 14.47 10.67 12.87
CA LEU A 174 14.20 11.65 11.80
C LEU A 174 12.85 12.36 11.97
N ALA A 175 11.93 11.82 12.78
CA ALA A 175 10.69 12.51 13.12
C ALA A 175 10.94 13.68 14.09
N ILE A 176 11.99 13.61 14.92
CA ILE A 176 12.35 14.64 15.90
C ILE A 176 12.70 15.93 15.15
N GLY A 177 12.13 17.05 15.62
CA GLY A 177 12.33 18.36 14.98
C GLY A 177 11.77 18.47 13.54
N GLY A 178 11.02 17.47 13.06
CA GLY A 178 10.41 17.49 11.74
C GLY A 178 11.39 17.28 10.57
N LEU A 179 12.60 16.76 10.81
CA LEU A 179 13.63 16.58 9.79
C LEU A 179 13.17 15.74 8.59
N HIS A 180 12.38 14.69 8.83
CA HIS A 180 11.75 13.87 7.79
C HIS A 180 10.92 14.68 6.78
N ARG A 181 10.33 15.83 7.19
CA ARG A 181 9.56 16.67 6.27
C ARG A 181 10.44 17.42 5.28
N ARG A 182 11.68 17.72 5.69
CA ARG A 182 12.69 18.37 4.86
C ARG A 182 13.38 17.37 3.93
N LEU A 183 13.63 16.15 4.41
CA LEU A 183 14.24 15.08 3.62
C LEU A 183 13.27 14.44 2.61
N PHE A 184 11.98 14.37 2.95
CA PHE A 184 10.94 13.77 2.10
C PHE A 184 9.79 14.75 1.80
N PRO A 185 10.07 15.89 1.16
CA PRO A 185 9.05 16.91 0.89
C PRO A 185 7.95 16.39 -0.04
N GLU A 186 8.32 15.62 -1.07
CA GLU A 186 7.37 15.00 -2.00
C GLU A 186 6.49 13.97 -1.31
N ALA A 187 7.03 13.16 -0.40
CA ALA A 187 6.21 12.26 0.41
C ALA A 187 5.20 13.02 1.30
N VAL A 188 5.57 14.19 1.84
CA VAL A 188 4.64 15.02 2.63
C VAL A 188 3.54 15.61 1.74
N LYS A 189 3.90 16.16 0.58
CA LYS A 189 2.93 16.67 -0.41
C LYS A 189 2.00 15.56 -0.88
N GLY A 190 2.56 14.43 -1.31
CA GLY A 190 1.81 13.27 -1.78
C GLY A 190 0.91 12.68 -0.72
N THR A 191 1.35 12.61 0.54
CA THR A 191 0.46 12.21 1.64
C THR A 191 -0.76 13.16 1.74
N ARG A 192 -0.57 14.48 1.63
CA ARG A 192 -1.70 15.44 1.68
C ARG A 192 -2.62 15.30 0.46
N SER A 193 -2.04 15.17 -0.72
CA SER A 193 -2.73 14.95 -1.99
C SER A 193 -3.61 13.68 -1.93
N PHE A 194 -3.05 12.57 -1.49
CA PHE A 194 -3.77 11.32 -1.28
C PHE A 194 -4.93 11.45 -0.28
N TRP A 195 -4.74 12.19 0.80
CA TRP A 195 -5.83 12.47 1.76
C TRP A 195 -6.97 13.27 1.12
N ASN A 196 -6.66 14.22 0.23
CA ASN A 196 -7.70 14.96 -0.50
C ASN A 196 -8.45 14.04 -1.47
N PHE A 197 -7.73 13.16 -2.17
CA PHE A 197 -8.34 12.13 -3.00
C PHE A 197 -9.32 11.25 -2.21
N ILE A 198 -8.92 10.73 -1.04
CA ILE A 198 -9.80 9.93 -0.17
C ILE A 198 -11.06 10.72 0.21
N LYS A 199 -10.90 11.98 0.62
CA LYS A 199 -12.05 12.84 0.96
C LYS A 199 -13.02 13.01 -0.21
N SER A 200 -12.49 13.22 -1.42
CA SER A 200 -13.30 13.31 -2.63
C SER A 200 -14.03 12.00 -2.93
N ALA A 201 -13.37 10.84 -2.81
CA ALA A 201 -13.99 9.54 -3.04
C ALA A 201 -15.16 9.28 -2.08
N ILE A 202 -14.96 9.53 -0.78
CA ILE A 202 -16.01 9.39 0.25
C ILE A 202 -17.18 10.34 -0.02
N THR A 203 -16.89 11.59 -0.37
CA THR A 203 -17.94 12.60 -0.63
C THR A 203 -18.77 12.24 -1.86
N ASN A 204 -18.14 11.70 -2.91
CA ASN A 204 -18.83 11.28 -4.12
C ASN A 204 -19.74 10.08 -3.89
N HIS A 205 -19.30 9.09 -3.08
CA HIS A 205 -20.15 7.97 -2.68
C HIS A 205 -21.38 8.43 -1.90
N SER A 206 -21.19 9.28 -0.88
CA SER A 206 -22.30 9.78 -0.06
C SER A 206 -23.34 10.55 -0.86
N LYS A 207 -22.96 11.16 -2.00
CA LYS A 207 -23.92 11.79 -2.92
C LYS A 207 -24.66 10.76 -3.76
N SER A 208 -24.00 9.70 -4.21
CA SER A 208 -24.60 8.61 -4.99
C SER A 208 -25.72 7.89 -4.21
N ASP A 209 -25.51 7.62 -2.92
CA ASP A 209 -26.51 6.96 -2.07
C ASP A 209 -27.78 7.81 -1.85
N LYS A 210 -27.68 9.15 -1.96
CA LYS A 210 -28.81 10.06 -1.81
C LYS A 210 -29.74 10.11 -3.03
N PHE A 211 -29.35 9.54 -4.16
CA PHE A 211 -30.19 9.46 -5.37
C PHE A 211 -30.92 8.12 -5.51
N ILE A 212 -30.79 7.21 -4.53
CA ILE A 212 -31.41 5.87 -4.52
C ILE A 212 -32.55 5.79 -3.47
N LEU A 213 -32.95 6.92 -2.88
CA LEU A 213 -34.15 7.08 -2.03
C LEU A 213 -35.05 8.16 -2.62
#